data_AF-A0A9E4TKR1-F1
#
_entry.id   AF-A0A9E4TKR1-F1
#
_cell.length_a   1.000
_cell.length_b   1.000
_cell.length_c   1.000
_cell.angle_alpha   90.00
_cell.angle_beta   90.00
_cell.angle_gamma   90.00
#
_symmetry.space_group_name_H-M   'P 1'
#
loop_
_entity.id
_entity.type
_entity.pdbx_description
1 polymer ?
#
loop_
_entity_poly.entity_id
_entity_poly.type
_entity_poly.pdbx_seq_one_letter_code
_entity_poly.pdbx_strand_id
1 'polypeptide(L)'
;MTDDFRARVEAAKGQTTGVEVTDSKEQMDKKPDILLIETRLKENVPLSEQAENVVFISLEDLEAAAEDSSKLDPRLSDPNTQIITT
;
A
#
# COMPACT_ATOMS: atom_id res chain seq x y z
N MET A 1 -27.01 -2.45 -0.31
CA MET A 1 -25.69 -2.75 0.29
C MET A 1 -24.54 -2.14 -0.52
N THR A 2 -24.62 -2.12 -1.85
CA THR A 2 -23.60 -1.55 -2.75
C THR A 2 -23.35 -0.04 -2.60
N ASP A 3 -24.37 0.75 -2.26
CA ASP A 3 -24.24 2.22 -2.16
C ASP A 3 -23.43 2.65 -0.92
N ASP A 4 -23.53 1.90 0.19
CA ASP A 4 -22.78 2.18 1.43
C ASP A 4 -21.29 1.84 1.28
N PHE A 5 -20.96 0.74 0.62
CA PHE A 5 -19.57 0.38 0.32
C PHE A 5 -18.90 1.41 -0.58
N ARG A 6 -19.55 1.82 -1.68
CA ARG A 6 -19.02 2.84 -2.59
C ARG A 6 -18.82 4.18 -1.87
N ALA A 7 -19.78 4.61 -1.06
CA ALA A 7 -19.66 5.85 -0.29
C ALA A 7 -18.46 5.81 0.67
N ARG A 8 -18.23 4.68 1.35
CA ARG A 8 -17.07 4.49 2.25
C ARG A 8 -15.73 4.53 1.50
N VAL A 9 -15.66 3.88 0.34
CA VAL A 9 -14.44 3.89 -0.50
C VAL A 9 -14.12 5.31 -0.98
N GLU A 10 -15.12 6.04 -1.50
CA GLU A 10 -14.90 7.41 -1.98
C GLU A 10 -14.55 8.37 -0.83
N ALA A 11 -15.15 8.20 0.35
CA ALA A 11 -14.78 8.95 1.53
C ALA A 11 -13.31 8.69 1.95
N ALA A 12 -12.87 7.44 1.91
CA ALA A 12 -11.48 7.07 2.20
C ALA A 12 -10.50 7.67 1.18
N LYS A 13 -10.80 7.57 -0.12
CA LYS A 13 -10.00 8.19 -1.17
C LYS A 13 -9.86 9.70 -0.97
N GLY A 14 -10.93 10.37 -0.56
CA GLY A 14 -10.93 11.80 -0.27
C GLY A 14 -10.02 12.23 0.91
N GLN A 15 -9.59 11.29 1.76
CA GLN A 15 -8.64 11.53 2.84
C GLN A 15 -7.18 11.24 2.45
N THR A 16 -6.94 10.80 1.21
CA THR A 16 -5.62 10.39 0.72
C THR A 16 -5.22 11.18 -0.51
N THR A 17 -3.92 11.18 -0.82
CA THR A 17 -3.45 11.70 -2.11
C THR A 17 -3.50 10.58 -3.14
N GLY A 18 -4.46 10.66 -4.06
CA GLY A 18 -4.53 9.75 -5.20
C GLY A 18 -3.32 9.91 -6.11
N VAL A 19 -2.79 8.79 -6.61
CA VAL A 19 -1.66 8.74 -7.55
C VAL A 19 -2.06 7.84 -8.71
N GLU A 20 -1.83 8.30 -9.93
CA GLU A 20 -2.04 7.48 -11.13
C GLU A 20 -0.98 6.37 -11.22
N VAL A 21 -1.36 5.22 -11.79
CA VAL A 21 -0.48 4.03 -11.86
C VAL A 21 0.80 4.31 -12.66
N THR A 22 0.71 5.08 -13.74
CA THR A 22 1.89 5.47 -14.53
C THR A 22 2.83 6.34 -13.73
N ASP A 23 2.29 7.27 -12.94
CA ASP A 23 3.05 8.24 -12.17
C ASP A 23 3.71 7.56 -10.97
N SER A 24 3.04 6.61 -10.32
CA SER A 24 3.62 5.82 -9.24
C SER A 24 4.79 4.97 -9.74
N LYS A 25 4.65 4.32 -10.91
CA LYS A 25 5.75 3.57 -11.52
C LYS A 25 6.95 4.45 -11.84
N GLU A 26 6.73 5.61 -12.45
CA GLU A 26 7.80 6.55 -12.74
C GLU A 26 8.51 7.05 -11.47
N GLN A 27 7.74 7.32 -10.40
CA GLN A 27 8.30 7.74 -9.11
C GLN A 27 9.18 6.65 -8.51
N MET A 28 8.70 5.41 -8.49
CA MET A 28 9.45 4.25 -7.97
C MET A 28 10.72 3.98 -8.78
N ASP A 29 10.68 4.15 -10.10
CA ASP A 29 11.85 3.98 -10.97
C ASP A 29 12.92 5.07 -10.74
N LYS A 30 12.48 6.30 -10.46
CA LYS A 30 13.38 7.45 -10.18
C LYS A 30 13.92 7.44 -8.76
N LYS A 31 13.14 6.95 -7.80
CA LYS A 31 13.47 6.91 -6.37
C LYS A 31 13.18 5.50 -5.83
N PRO A 32 14.16 4.58 -5.89
CA PRO A 32 13.96 3.19 -5.47
C PRO A 32 13.70 3.03 -3.97
N ASP A 33 13.85 4.09 -3.16
CA ASP A 33 13.50 4.07 -1.73
C ASP A 33 11.99 4.21 -1.48
N ILE A 34 11.19 4.52 -2.50
CA ILE A 34 9.72 4.51 -2.39
C ILE A 34 9.25 3.07 -2.24
N LEU A 35 8.44 2.81 -1.20
CA LEU A 35 7.86 1.51 -0.95
C LEU A 35 6.43 1.44 -1.49
N LEU A 36 6.13 0.36 -2.20
CA LEU A 36 4.76 -0.03 -2.49
C LEU A 36 4.27 -0.96 -1.37
N ILE A 37 3.17 -0.62 -0.69
CA ILE A 37 2.44 -1.54 0.19
C ILE A 37 1.28 -2.12 -0.61
N GLU A 38 1.31 -3.43 -0.81
CA GLU A 38 0.23 -4.18 -1.45
C GLU A 38 -0.64 -4.83 -0.37
N THR A 39 -1.91 -4.45 -0.33
CA THR A 39 -2.85 -4.91 0.71
C THR A 39 -3.54 -6.23 0.38
N ARG A 40 -3.44 -6.69 -0.86
CA ARG A 40 -3.83 -8.06 -1.26
C ARG A 40 -2.84 -9.07 -0.68
N LEU A 41 -3.35 -10.27 -0.39
CA LEU A 41 -2.51 -11.40 -0.05
C LEU A 41 -1.58 -11.74 -1.21
N LYS A 42 -0.31 -12.05 -0.91
CA LYS A 42 0.74 -12.27 -1.92
C LYS A 42 0.39 -13.39 -2.91
N GLU A 43 -0.22 -14.46 -2.41
CA GLU A 43 -0.71 -15.59 -3.21
C GLU A 43 -1.81 -15.23 -4.20
N ASN A 44 -2.49 -14.10 -4.00
CA ASN A 44 -3.56 -13.60 -4.86
C ASN A 44 -3.06 -12.59 -5.91
N VAL A 45 -1.76 -12.27 -5.93
CA VAL A 45 -1.16 -11.37 -6.92
C VAL A 45 -0.31 -12.18 -7.90
N PRO A 46 -0.66 -12.21 -9.20
CA PRO A 46 0.14 -12.90 -10.22
C PRO A 46 1.60 -12.42 -10.20
N LEU A 47 2.56 -13.34 -10.38
CA LEU A 47 3.99 -12.99 -10.37
C LEU A 47 4.35 -11.91 -11.41
N SER A 48 3.64 -11.88 -12.54
CA SER A 48 3.81 -10.86 -13.58
C SER A 48 3.32 -9.46 -13.19
N GLU A 49 2.56 -9.36 -12.09
CA GLU A 49 1.97 -8.12 -11.57
C GLU A 49 2.64 -7.66 -10.26
N GLN A 50 3.59 -8.43 -9.73
CA GLN A 50 4.32 -8.05 -8.50
C GLN A 50 5.42 -7.05 -8.83
N ALA A 51 5.43 -5.91 -8.13
CA ALA A 51 6.54 -4.96 -8.20
C ALA A 51 7.75 -5.47 -7.40
N GLU A 52 8.96 -5.07 -7.79
CA GLU A 52 10.19 -5.52 -7.12
C GLU A 52 10.32 -4.93 -5.69
N ASN A 53 9.98 -3.65 -5.51
CA ASN A 53 10.07 -2.98 -4.21
C ASN A 53 8.70 -2.88 -3.51
N VAL A 54 8.11 -4.05 -3.25
CA VAL A 54 6.82 -4.21 -2.60
C VAL A 54 6.96 -4.79 -1.19
N VAL A 55 6.09 -4.35 -0.29
CA VAL A 55 5.80 -4.96 0.99
C VAL A 55 4.37 -5.47 0.93
N PHE A 56 4.16 -6.78 1.13
CA PHE A 56 2.82 -7.33 1.24
C PHE A 56 2.37 -7.26 2.69
N ILE A 57 1.26 -6.56 2.97
CA ILE A 57 0.68 -6.44 4.31
C ILE A 57 -0.82 -6.58 4.15
N SER A 58 -1.41 -7.64 4.70
CA SER A 58 -2.87 -7.79 4.66
C SER A 58 -3.55 -6.65 5.43
N LEU A 59 -4.82 -6.35 5.13
CA LEU A 59 -5.59 -5.39 5.93
C LEU A 59 -5.65 -5.77 7.42
N GLU A 60 -5.74 -7.07 7.71
CA GLU A 60 -5.76 -7.62 9.08
C GLU A 60 -4.44 -7.34 9.82
N ASP A 61 -3.31 -7.52 9.14
CA ASP A 61 -1.99 -7.21 9.69
C ASP A 61 -1.78 -5.70 9.87
N LEU A 62 -2.33 -4.89 8.97
CA LEU A 62 -2.27 -3.43 9.06
C LEU A 62 -3.06 -2.92 10.27
N GLU A 63 -4.23 -3.50 10.53
CA GLU A 63 -5.01 -3.20 11.74
C GLU A 63 -4.28 -3.65 13.01
N ALA A 64 -3.71 -4.86 13.04
CA ALA A 64 -2.94 -5.35 14.18
C ALA A 64 -1.68 -4.51 14.44
N ALA A 65 -1.05 -3.99 13.39
CA ALA A 65 0.13 -3.15 13.51
C ALA A 65 -0.14 -1.77 14.14
N ALA A 66 -1.41 -1.33 14.18
CA ALA A 66 -1.78 -0.14 14.94
C ALA A 66 -1.57 -0.32 16.46
N GLU A 67 -1.61 -1.57 16.94
CA GLU A 67 -1.36 -1.92 18.35
C GLU A 67 0.08 -2.37 18.60
N ASP A 68 0.68 -3.12 17.66
CA ASP A 68 2.07 -3.58 17.73
C ASP A 68 2.73 -3.64 16.34
N SER A 69 3.52 -2.62 16.02
CA SER A 69 4.23 -2.51 14.75
C SER A 69 5.52 -3.35 14.68
N SER A 70 5.88 -4.11 15.72
CA SER A 70 7.16 -4.85 15.78
C SER A 70 7.30 -5.94 14.71
N LYS A 71 6.18 -6.39 14.14
CA LYS A 71 6.12 -7.42 13.10
C LYS A 71 6.09 -6.86 11.68
N LEU A 72 6.02 -5.54 11.52
CA LEU A 72 6.05 -4.90 10.21
C LEU A 72 7.42 -5.02 9.54
N ASP A 73 7.42 -4.89 8.21
CA ASP A 73 8.67 -4.82 7.44
C ASP A 73 9.57 -3.70 7.99
N PRO A 74 10.84 -3.98 8.34
CA PRO A 74 11.74 -3.00 8.94
C PRO A 74 11.92 -1.73 8.10
N ARG A 75 11.71 -1.79 6.78
CA ARG A 75 11.79 -0.63 5.89
C ARG A 75 10.71 0.43 6.20
N LEU A 76 9.64 0.05 6.90
CA LEU A 76 8.58 0.96 7.36
C LEU A 76 8.95 1.74 8.63
N SER A 77 10.10 1.46 9.24
CA SER A 77 10.54 2.18 10.43
C SER A 77 11.08 3.59 10.15
N ASP A 78 11.40 3.92 8.91
CA ASP A 78 11.83 5.27 8.53
C ASP A 78 10.60 6.16 8.25
N PRO A 79 10.34 7.20 9.08
CA PRO A 79 9.21 8.10 8.90
C PRO A 79 9.32 8.98 7.65
N ASN A 80 10.48 9.04 6.99
CA ASN A 80 10.70 9.82 5.77
C ASN A 80 10.51 9.00 4.49
N THR A 81 10.28 7.69 4.62
CA THR A 81 9.98 6.85 3.47
C THR A 81 8.62 7.23 2.89
N GLN A 82 8.59 7.50 1.60
CA GLN A 82 7.33 7.68 0.89
C GLN A 82 6.71 6.31 0.64
N ILE A 83 5.43 6.20 0.98
CA ILE A 83 4.64 4.98 0.84
C ILE A 83 3.58 5.21 -0.24
N ILE A 84 3.45 4.24 -1.14
CA ILE A 84 2.32 4.12 -2.08
C ILE A 84 1.55 2.86 -1.69
N THR A 85 0.23 2.95 -1.54
CA THR A 85 -0.62 1.80 -1.15
C THR A 85 -1.53 1.41 -2.29
N THR A 86 -1.68 0.10 -2.55
CA THR A 86 -2.62 -0.46 -3.55
C THR A 86 -3.63 -1.43 -2.96
#